data_AF-A0A4Q4X665-F1
#
_entry.id   AF-A0A4Q4X665-F1
#
_cell.length_a   1.000
_cell.length_b   1.000
_cell.length_c   1.000
_cell.angle_alpha   90.00
_cell.angle_beta   90.00
_cell.angle_gamma   90.00
#
_symmetry.space_group_name_H-M   'P 1'
#
loop_
_entity.id
_entity.type
_entity.pdbx_description
1 polymer ?
#
loop_
_entity_poly.entity_id
_entity_poly.type
_entity_poly.pdbx_seq_one_letter_code
_entity_poly.pdbx_strand_id
1 'polypeptide(L)'
;MLARDAAPLPIDGVAIWPAPAHPRVIVVTAKFAIWAQDMATRLEALAREAGYRAETRAFHPHVTLARVGAHAATARCLAAVDNAARALDGAHLQFGSVSLFVSRSPAEGPAYERLATMEFRPN
;
A
#
# COMPACT_ATOMS: atom_id res chain seq x y z
N MET A 1 9.06 -0.93 20.47
CA MET A 1 8.53 0.40 20.11
C MET A 1 8.47 0.50 18.60
N LEU A 2 7.28 0.74 18.02
CA LEU A 2 7.13 1.07 16.59
C LEU A 2 7.82 2.42 16.34
N ALA A 3 8.34 2.66 15.12
CA ALA A 3 9.14 3.85 14.82
C ALA A 3 8.44 5.13 15.32
N ARG A 4 9.22 6.02 15.97
CA ARG A 4 8.68 7.22 16.61
C ARG A 4 8.22 8.27 15.59
N ASP A 5 8.82 8.26 14.40
CA ASP A 5 8.65 9.30 13.39
C ASP A 5 8.22 8.65 12.07
N ALA A 6 7.12 9.14 11.49
CA ALA A 6 6.64 8.73 10.17
C ALA A 6 6.74 9.93 9.22
N ALA A 7 7.94 10.18 8.70
CA ALA A 7 8.18 11.25 7.75
C ALA A 7 7.33 11.02 6.47
N PRO A 8 6.85 12.07 5.79
CA PRO A 8 6.11 11.92 4.55
C PRO A 8 6.86 11.06 3.53
N LEU A 9 6.18 10.12 2.87
CA LEU A 9 6.79 9.35 1.79
C LEU A 9 6.47 10.01 0.46
N PRO A 10 7.49 10.42 -0.33
CA PRO A 10 7.25 10.89 -1.68
C PRO A 10 6.56 9.81 -2.51
N ILE A 11 5.53 10.19 -3.26
CA ILE A 11 4.94 9.32 -4.26
C ILE A 11 5.97 9.10 -5.38
N ASP A 12 6.12 7.86 -5.80
CA ASP A 12 6.99 7.48 -6.92
C ASP A 12 6.22 7.50 -8.25
N GLY A 13 4.94 7.07 -8.23
CA GLY A 13 4.06 7.17 -9.38
C GLY A 13 2.85 6.25 -9.29
N VAL A 14 2.17 6.06 -10.42
CA VAL A 14 1.06 5.11 -10.58
C VAL A 14 1.50 3.97 -11.51
N ALA A 15 1.24 2.72 -11.13
CA ALA A 15 1.67 1.56 -11.88
C ALA A 15 0.55 0.52 -12.07
N ILE A 16 0.67 -0.28 -13.13
CA ILE A 16 -0.12 -1.51 -13.33
C ILE A 16 0.76 -2.70 -13.00
N TRP A 17 0.34 -3.52 -12.04
CA TRP A 17 1.06 -4.72 -11.63
C TRP A 17 0.35 -6.03 -12.02
N PRO A 18 1.12 -7.12 -12.25
CA PRO A 18 2.60 -7.15 -12.30
C PRO A 18 3.18 -6.45 -13.53
N ALA A 19 2.45 -6.41 -14.64
CA ALA A 19 2.82 -5.67 -15.83
C ALA A 19 1.57 -5.29 -16.65
N PRO A 20 1.62 -4.26 -17.50
CA PRO A 20 0.52 -3.91 -18.40
C PRO A 20 0.03 -5.06 -19.29
N ALA A 21 0.92 -5.98 -19.71
CA ALA A 21 0.53 -7.15 -20.50
C ALA A 21 -0.33 -8.17 -19.72
N HIS A 22 -0.25 -8.15 -18.39
CA HIS A 22 -0.99 -9.03 -17.49
C HIS A 22 -1.59 -8.23 -16.32
N PRO A 23 -2.54 -7.32 -16.60
CA PRO A 23 -3.00 -6.38 -15.59
C PRO A 23 -3.82 -7.11 -14.52
N ARG A 24 -3.56 -6.75 -13.26
CA ARG A 24 -4.30 -7.24 -12.08
C ARG A 24 -4.69 -6.13 -11.13
N VAL A 25 -3.80 -5.18 -10.90
CA VAL A 25 -4.05 -4.04 -10.01
C VAL A 25 -3.44 -2.76 -10.57
N ILE A 26 -4.10 -1.64 -10.26
CA ILE A 26 -3.54 -0.30 -10.41
C ILE A 26 -3.19 0.19 -9.00
N VAL A 27 -1.96 0.68 -8.82
CA VAL A 27 -1.44 1.10 -7.53
C VAL A 27 -0.82 2.49 -7.61
N VAL A 28 -0.96 3.28 -6.55
CA VAL A 28 -0.03 4.38 -6.25
C VAL A 28 1.15 3.76 -5.52
N THR A 29 2.36 4.07 -5.94
CA THR A 29 3.61 3.62 -5.33
C THR A 29 4.29 4.79 -4.65
N ALA A 30 5.00 4.50 -3.55
CA ALA A 30 5.81 5.49 -2.86
C ALA A 30 7.28 5.08 -2.88
N LYS A 31 8.17 6.07 -2.75
CA LYS A 31 9.61 5.83 -2.68
C LYS A 31 9.97 5.04 -1.44
N PHE A 32 11.05 4.27 -1.54
CA PHE A 32 11.61 3.56 -0.41
C PHE A 32 12.02 4.52 0.71
N ALA A 33 11.72 4.16 1.94
CA ALA A 33 12.26 4.81 3.12
C ALA A 33 12.58 3.77 4.19
N ILE A 34 13.74 3.94 4.84
CA ILE A 34 14.25 3.02 5.85
C ILE A 34 13.23 2.86 6.99
N TRP A 35 12.66 3.96 7.48
CA TRP A 35 11.69 3.92 8.59
C TRP A 35 10.45 3.07 8.26
N ALA A 36 9.98 3.11 7.02
CA ALA A 36 8.80 2.37 6.57
C ALA A 36 9.12 0.88 6.42
N GLN A 37 10.29 0.56 5.88
CA GLN A 37 10.81 -0.81 5.80
C GLN A 37 11.00 -1.42 7.20
N ASP A 38 11.60 -0.67 8.12
CA ASP A 38 11.83 -1.11 9.50
C ASP A 38 10.49 -1.36 10.23
N MET A 39 9.51 -0.49 10.01
CA MET A 39 8.17 -0.65 10.55
C MET A 39 7.48 -1.90 10.00
N ALA A 40 7.47 -2.08 8.67
CA ALA A 40 6.90 -3.27 8.03
C ALA A 40 7.57 -4.56 8.54
N THR A 41 8.91 -4.56 8.66
CA THR A 41 9.69 -5.69 9.16
C THR A 41 9.34 -6.04 10.62
N ARG A 42 9.18 -5.03 11.48
CA ARG A 42 8.79 -5.22 12.89
C ARG A 42 7.36 -5.75 13.02
N LEU A 43 6.43 -5.19 12.24
CA LEU A 43 5.03 -5.65 12.22
C LEU A 43 4.93 -7.09 11.73
N GLU A 44 5.70 -7.46 10.71
CA GLU A 44 5.79 -8.84 10.20
C GLU A 44 6.33 -9.81 11.26
N ALA A 45 7.38 -9.42 12.00
CA ALA A 45 7.91 -10.22 13.10
C ALA A 45 6.84 -10.48 14.18
N LEU A 46 6.13 -9.44 14.61
CA LEU A 46 5.03 -9.55 15.58
C LEU A 46 3.88 -10.42 15.07
N ALA A 47 3.52 -10.31 13.79
CA ALA A 47 2.50 -11.15 13.19
C ALA A 47 2.92 -12.62 13.19
N ARG A 48 4.18 -12.92 12.86
CA ARG A 48 4.71 -14.29 12.90
C ARG A 48 4.74 -14.86 14.31
N GLU A 49 5.16 -14.07 15.30
CA GLU A 49 5.12 -14.46 16.72
C GLU A 49 3.70 -14.76 17.20
N ALA A 50 2.70 -14.06 16.67
CA ALA A 50 1.28 -14.30 16.92
C ALA A 50 0.69 -15.49 16.12
N GLY A 51 1.49 -16.19 15.30
CA GLY A 51 1.07 -17.38 14.55
C GLY A 51 0.55 -17.12 13.13
N TYR A 52 0.68 -15.91 12.61
CA TYR A 52 0.33 -15.62 11.21
C TYR A 52 1.40 -16.14 10.24
N ARG A 53 0.96 -16.53 9.04
CA ARG A 53 1.86 -16.95 7.95
C ARG A 53 2.71 -15.77 7.51
N ALA A 54 4.00 -16.03 7.27
CA ALA A 54 4.93 -15.00 6.84
C ALA A 54 4.58 -14.42 5.45
N GLU A 55 4.70 -13.11 5.30
CA GLU A 55 4.77 -12.45 3.99
C GLU A 55 6.10 -12.81 3.31
N THR A 56 6.03 -13.19 2.04
CA THR A 56 7.17 -13.69 1.25
C THR A 56 7.63 -12.70 0.19
N ARG A 57 6.81 -11.69 -0.10
CA ARG A 57 7.12 -10.63 -1.06
C ARG A 57 7.88 -9.52 -0.36
N ALA A 58 8.81 -8.91 -1.09
CA ALA A 58 9.47 -7.71 -0.61
C ALA A 58 8.43 -6.61 -0.33
N PHE A 59 8.67 -5.85 0.73
CA PHE A 59 7.83 -4.71 1.05
C PHE A 59 8.03 -3.60 0.01
N HIS A 60 6.94 -3.19 -0.62
CA HIS A 60 6.88 -2.03 -1.49
C HIS A 60 5.72 -1.16 -1.01
N PRO A 61 5.96 0.06 -0.49
CA PRO A 61 4.87 0.90 0.00
C PRO A 61 3.98 1.31 -1.17
N HIS A 62 2.71 0.91 -1.10
CA HIS A 62 1.74 1.18 -2.16
C HIS A 62 0.32 1.27 -1.63
N VAL A 63 -0.55 1.93 -2.38
CA VAL A 63 -2.00 1.96 -2.18
C VAL A 63 -2.65 1.37 -3.42
N THR A 64 -3.39 0.27 -3.26
CA THR A 64 -4.18 -0.31 -4.36
C THR A 64 -5.37 0.61 -4.64
N LEU A 65 -5.45 1.15 -5.85
CA LEU A 65 -6.58 1.97 -6.29
C LEU A 65 -7.70 1.12 -6.89
N ALA A 66 -7.34 0.14 -7.70
CA ALA A 66 -8.30 -0.72 -8.38
C ALA A 66 -7.74 -2.12 -8.60
N ARG A 67 -8.64 -3.11 -8.58
CA ARG A 67 -8.40 -4.44 -9.16
C ARG A 67 -9.00 -4.43 -10.56
N VAL A 68 -8.25 -4.93 -11.53
CA VAL A 68 -8.63 -4.82 -12.94
C VAL A 68 -8.59 -6.19 -13.63
N GLY A 69 -9.47 -6.37 -14.61
CA GLY A 69 -9.55 -7.60 -15.41
C GLY A 69 -8.40 -7.71 -16.42
N ALA A 70 -8.23 -8.92 -17.00
CA ALA A 70 -7.10 -9.24 -17.88
C ALA A 70 -6.98 -8.36 -19.14
N HIS A 71 -8.06 -7.72 -19.59
CA HIS A 71 -8.08 -6.85 -20.77
C HIS A 71 -8.16 -5.36 -20.43
N ALA A 72 -7.88 -4.98 -19.17
CA ALA A 72 -8.04 -3.60 -18.73
C ALA A 72 -6.96 -2.63 -19.24
N ALA A 73 -5.76 -3.12 -19.58
CA ALA A 73 -4.63 -2.32 -20.06
C ALA A 73 -4.78 -1.86 -21.52
N THR A 74 -5.93 -1.24 -21.82
CA THR A 74 -6.18 -0.55 -23.09
C THR A 74 -5.33 0.72 -23.17
N ALA A 75 -5.10 1.24 -24.39
CA ALA A 75 -4.40 2.52 -24.58
C ALA A 75 -5.01 3.66 -23.75
N ARG A 76 -6.35 3.69 -23.62
CA ARG A 76 -7.06 4.66 -22.77
C ARG A 76 -6.73 4.49 -21.29
N CYS A 77 -6.66 3.26 -20.79
CA CYS A 77 -6.31 2.99 -19.40
C CYS A 77 -4.85 3.39 -19.13
N LEU A 78 -3.92 3.05 -20.04
CA LEU A 78 -2.51 3.45 -19.92
C LEU A 78 -2.35 4.97 -19.89
N ALA A 79 -3.03 5.69 -20.79
CA ALA A 79 -3.03 7.14 -20.78
C ALA A 79 -3.60 7.73 -19.48
N ALA A 80 -4.64 7.10 -18.91
CA ALA A 80 -5.21 7.51 -17.62
C ALA A 80 -4.22 7.29 -16.46
N VAL A 81 -3.48 6.19 -16.47
CA VAL A 81 -2.42 5.90 -15.50
C VAL A 81 -1.29 6.94 -15.61
N ASP A 82 -0.83 7.25 -16.83
CA ASP A 82 0.21 8.26 -17.05
C ASP A 82 -0.23 9.67 -16.61
N ASN A 83 -1.48 10.04 -16.89
CA ASN A 83 -2.05 11.31 -16.44
C ASN A 83 -2.15 11.37 -14.92
N ALA A 84 -2.56 10.29 -14.26
CA ALA A 84 -2.60 10.21 -12.81
C ALA A 84 -1.20 10.31 -12.19
N ALA A 85 -0.19 9.67 -12.80
CA ALA A 85 1.20 9.78 -12.36
C ALA A 85 1.70 11.23 -12.44
N ARG A 86 1.42 11.94 -13.55
CA ARG A 86 1.76 13.37 -13.68
C ARG A 86 1.03 14.25 -12.67
N ALA A 87 -0.24 13.97 -12.39
CA ALA A 87 -1.04 14.73 -11.43
C ALA A 87 -0.56 14.56 -9.97
N LEU A 88 0.11 13.45 -9.67
CA LEU A 88 0.68 13.14 -8.36
C LEU A 88 2.17 13.49 -8.25
N ASP A 89 2.76 14.11 -9.27
CA ASP A 89 4.17 14.50 -9.23
C ASP A 89 4.44 15.50 -8.08
N GLY A 90 5.50 15.25 -7.31
CA GLY A 90 5.83 15.99 -6.10
C GLY A 90 4.90 15.77 -4.90
N ALA A 91 3.84 14.96 -5.02
CA ALA A 91 2.94 14.65 -3.91
C ALA A 91 3.56 13.64 -2.91
N HIS A 92 3.01 13.63 -1.69
CA HIS A 92 3.51 12.80 -0.59
C HIS A 92 2.37 12.09 0.14
N LEU A 93 2.62 10.86 0.59
CA LEU A 93 1.78 10.17 1.55
C LEU A 93 2.11 10.66 2.96
N GLN A 94 1.07 11.05 3.70
CA GLN A 94 1.15 11.50 5.09
C GLN A 94 0.69 10.39 6.02
N PHE A 95 1.36 10.24 7.16
CA PHE A 95 1.13 9.12 8.07
C PHE A 95 0.85 9.65 9.48
N GLY A 96 -0.37 9.42 9.98
CA GLY A 96 -0.78 9.77 11.34
C GLY A 96 -0.76 8.59 12.31
N SER A 97 -0.99 7.37 11.82
CA SER A 97 -1.12 6.20 12.68
C SER A 97 -0.82 4.87 11.96
N VAL A 98 -0.69 3.81 12.75
CA VAL A 98 -0.82 2.42 12.31
C VAL A 98 -2.13 1.86 12.86
N SER A 99 -2.89 1.18 12.01
CA SER A 99 -4.15 0.54 12.40
C SER A 99 -4.09 -0.97 12.16
N LEU A 100 -4.63 -1.74 13.10
CA LEU A 100 -4.87 -3.17 12.94
C LEU A 100 -6.29 -3.36 12.40
N PHE A 101 -6.41 -4.11 11.30
CA PHE A 101 -7.69 -4.44 10.67
C PHE A 101 -7.95 -5.93 10.69
N VAL A 102 -9.22 -6.31 10.82
CA VAL A 102 -9.71 -7.63 10.40
C VAL A 102 -10.41 -7.48 9.06
N SER A 103 -10.08 -8.38 8.12
CA SER A 103 -10.77 -8.50 6.84
C SER A 103 -11.72 -9.70 6.90
N ARG A 104 -12.99 -9.47 6.62
CA ARG A 104 -14.02 -10.49 6.47
C ARG A 104 -14.48 -10.49 5.02
N SER A 105 -14.81 -11.65 4.47
CA SER A 105 -15.26 -11.77 3.07
C SER A 105 -16.71 -12.28 2.99
N PRO A 106 -17.71 -11.45 3.35
CA PRO A 106 -19.10 -11.78 3.06
C PRO A 106 -19.36 -11.86 1.54
N ALA A 107 -20.53 -12.38 1.16
CA ALA A 107 -20.92 -12.57 -0.24
C ALA A 107 -20.88 -11.27 -1.07
N GLU A 108 -21.07 -10.11 -0.43
CA GLU A 108 -21.08 -8.78 -1.06
C GLU A 108 -19.68 -8.23 -1.35
N GLY A 109 -18.61 -8.87 -0.85
CA GLY A 109 -17.23 -8.43 -1.02
C GLY A 109 -16.50 -8.23 0.31
N PRO A 110 -15.21 -7.82 0.28
CA PRO A 110 -14.42 -7.69 1.50
C PRO A 110 -14.93 -6.53 2.38
N ALA A 111 -15.22 -6.84 3.63
CA ALA A 111 -15.51 -5.87 4.69
C ALA A 111 -14.31 -5.77 5.64
N TYR A 112 -13.93 -4.55 6.00
CA TYR A 112 -12.82 -4.29 6.90
C TYR A 112 -13.32 -3.63 8.17
N GLU A 113 -12.91 -4.17 9.31
CA GLU A 113 -13.18 -3.62 10.63
C GLU A 113 -11.84 -3.25 11.29
N ARG A 114 -11.75 -2.03 11.81
CA ARG A 114 -10.55 -1.53 12.50
C ARG A 114 -10.62 -1.93 13.97
N LEU A 115 -9.68 -2.75 14.41
CA LEU A 115 -9.65 -3.30 15.76
C LEU A 115 -8.89 -2.41 16.75
N ALA A 116 -7.80 -1.80 16.28
CA ALA A 116 -6.96 -0.93 17.09
C ALA A 116 -6.28 0.13 16.22
N THR A 117 -5.95 1.27 16.81
CA THR A 117 -5.16 2.32 16.19
C THR A 117 -4.10 2.79 17.16
N MET A 118 -2.88 2.97 16.68
CA MET A 118 -1.79 3.61 17.40
C MET A 118 -1.33 4.83 16.61
N GLU A 119 -1.55 6.00 17.18
CA GLU A 119 -1.07 7.25 16.61
C GLU A 119 0.46 7.32 16.69
N PHE A 120 1.08 7.84 15.64
CA PHE A 120 2.45 8.31 15.72
C PHE A 120 2.50 9.51 16.66
N ARG A 121 3.61 9.65 17.38
CA ARG A 121 3.77 10.84 18.22
C ARG A 121 4.06 12.02 17.29
N PRO A 122 3.42 13.17 17.48
CA PRO A 122 3.84 14.37 16.77
C PRO A 122 5.28 14.69 17.15
N ASN A 123 6.07 15.12 16.17
CA ASN A 123 7.39 15.68 16.37
C ASN A 123 7.32 16.98 17.16
#